data_AF-A0A150TE82-F1
#
_entry.id   AF-A0A150TE82-F1
#
_cell.length_a   1.000
_cell.length_b   1.000
_cell.length_c   1.000
_cell.angle_alpha   90.00
_cell.angle_beta   90.00
_cell.angle_gamma   90.00
#
_symmetry.space_group_name_H-M   'P 1'
#
loop_
_entity.id
_entity.type
_entity.pdbx_description
1 polymer ?
#
loop_
_entity_poly.entity_id
_entity_poly.type
_entity_poly.pdbx_seq_one_letter_code
_entity_poly.pdbx_strand_id
1 'polypeptide(L)'
;MGLLLAAGVSLLAAACGGEERSGGAARAPDGARGEAPVPVGSAVNSIVQARCDREARCNNVGEGREYASADACSNEIRSEWRDELTFGECPGGIDAKELNECLEGIRNEDCGNPFDTLGRVVACRSSDLCRD
;
A
#
# COMPACT_ATOMS: atom_id res chain seq x y z
N MET A 1 -18.20 -56.33 7.68
CA MET A 1 -19.50 -56.38 8.40
C MET A 1 -19.77 -55.01 8.97
N GLY A 2 -20.85 -54.27 8.71
CA GLY A 2 -22.08 -54.49 7.96
C GLY A 2 -22.79 -53.14 7.76
N LEU A 3 -23.62 -53.05 6.72
CA LEU A 3 -24.39 -51.88 6.27
C LEU A 3 -25.49 -51.47 7.25
N LEU A 4 -25.85 -50.18 7.29
CA LEU A 4 -27.25 -49.73 7.37
C LEU A 4 -27.45 -48.40 6.61
N LEU A 5 -28.40 -48.44 5.66
CA LEU A 5 -28.95 -47.35 4.83
C LEU A 5 -30.20 -46.76 5.49
N ALA A 6 -30.43 -45.44 5.39
CA ALA A 6 -31.74 -44.77 5.29
C ALA A 6 -31.49 -43.24 5.17
N ALA A 7 -31.60 -42.60 4.00
CA ALA A 7 -32.81 -42.11 3.33
C ALA A 7 -33.56 -41.01 4.11
N GLY A 8 -33.57 -39.78 3.57
CA GLY A 8 -34.41 -38.68 4.08
C GLY A 8 -34.11 -37.33 3.42
N VAL A 9 -34.55 -37.14 2.18
CA VAL A 9 -34.55 -35.87 1.46
C VAL A 9 -35.72 -35.01 1.95
N SER A 10 -35.46 -33.77 2.37
CA SER A 10 -36.50 -32.77 2.63
C SER A 10 -36.25 -31.52 1.77
N LEU A 11 -36.73 -31.57 0.53
CA LEU A 11 -37.05 -30.37 -0.24
C LEU A 11 -38.43 -29.86 0.22
N LEU A 12 -38.47 -28.66 0.77
CA LEU A 12 -39.69 -27.84 0.79
C LEU A 12 -39.34 -26.46 0.25
N ALA A 13 -39.55 -26.31 -1.06
CA ALA A 13 -39.66 -25.02 -1.71
C ALA A 13 -41.04 -24.42 -1.38
N ALA A 14 -41.06 -23.28 -0.68
CA ALA A 14 -42.24 -22.42 -0.59
C ALA A 14 -41.94 -21.17 -1.43
N ALA A 15 -42.45 -21.19 -2.67
CA ALA A 15 -42.57 -20.03 -3.54
C ALA A 15 -43.99 -19.44 -3.41
N CYS A 16 -44.14 -18.19 -3.87
CA CYS A 16 -45.34 -17.31 -3.94
C CYS A 16 -45.57 -16.45 -2.68
N GLY A 17 -45.64 -15.12 -2.72
CA GLY A 17 -45.58 -14.05 -3.74
C GLY A 17 -45.41 -12.73 -2.94
N GLY A 18 -44.74 -11.68 -3.42
CA GLY A 18 -45.10 -10.86 -4.56
C GLY A 18 -45.61 -9.50 -4.05
N GLU A 19 -44.72 -8.51 -3.89
CA GLU A 19 -45.11 -7.11 -4.02
C GLU A 19 -43.90 -6.22 -4.35
N GLU A 20 -43.98 -5.66 -5.55
CA GLU A 20 -43.02 -4.75 -6.14
C GLU A 20 -43.17 -3.38 -5.50
N ARG A 21 -42.18 -2.94 -4.72
CA ARG A 21 -41.92 -1.51 -4.59
C ARG A 21 -40.73 -1.15 -5.45
N SER A 22 -41.10 -0.81 -6.68
CA SER A 22 -40.34 0.00 -7.62
C SER A 22 -39.80 1.23 -6.90
N GLY A 23 -38.57 1.12 -6.41
CA GLY A 23 -37.72 2.22 -6.03
C GLY A 23 -36.51 2.12 -6.95
N GLY A 24 -36.58 2.79 -8.09
CA GLY A 24 -35.50 2.85 -9.06
C GLY A 24 -34.25 3.46 -8.43
N ALA A 25 -33.42 2.62 -7.80
CA ALA A 25 -32.01 2.88 -7.71
C ALA A 25 -31.46 2.54 -9.10
N ALA A 26 -31.35 3.56 -9.95
CA ALA A 26 -30.44 3.49 -11.07
C ALA A 26 -29.14 2.89 -10.53
N ARG A 27 -28.73 1.73 -11.07
CA ARG A 27 -27.34 1.31 -10.97
C ARG A 27 -26.56 2.40 -11.67
N ALA A 28 -26.07 3.36 -10.90
CA ALA A 28 -25.00 4.21 -11.34
C ALA A 28 -23.91 3.25 -11.85
N PRO A 29 -23.29 3.50 -13.01
CA PRO A 29 -22.03 2.83 -13.28
C PRO A 29 -21.14 3.07 -12.05
N ASP A 30 -20.40 2.05 -11.63
CA ASP A 30 -19.22 2.17 -10.76
C ASP A 30 -18.23 3.11 -11.46
N GLY A 31 -18.58 4.39 -11.47
CA GLY A 31 -17.77 5.49 -11.93
C GLY A 31 -16.78 5.70 -10.81
N ALA A 32 -15.58 5.14 -11.01
CA ALA A 32 -14.33 5.52 -10.38
C ALA A 32 -14.52 6.45 -9.18
N ARG A 33 -14.87 5.89 -8.02
CA ARG A 33 -14.49 6.54 -6.77
C ARG A 33 -12.97 6.44 -6.76
N GLY A 34 -12.30 7.48 -7.28
CA GLY A 34 -10.85 7.55 -7.25
C GLY A 34 -10.39 7.30 -5.82
N GLU A 35 -9.35 6.48 -5.68
CA GLU A 35 -8.75 6.15 -4.37
C GLU A 35 -8.47 7.45 -3.61
N ALA A 36 -8.83 7.49 -2.32
CA ALA A 36 -8.64 8.70 -1.52
C ALA A 36 -7.14 9.06 -1.45
N PRO A 37 -6.78 10.35 -1.49
CA PRO A 37 -5.39 10.74 -1.41
C PRO A 37 -4.78 10.37 -0.07
N VAL A 38 -3.52 9.93 -0.08
CA VAL A 38 -2.78 9.58 1.12
C VAL A 38 -2.22 10.87 1.76
N PRO A 39 -2.38 11.08 3.08
CA PRO A 39 -1.74 12.21 3.75
C PRO A 39 -0.22 12.14 3.61
N VAL A 40 0.42 13.27 3.32
CA VAL A 40 1.89 13.36 3.09
C VAL A 40 2.69 12.73 4.23
N GLY A 41 2.34 13.03 5.49
CA GLY A 41 3.03 12.46 6.65
C GLY A 41 2.92 10.93 6.73
N SER A 42 1.77 10.37 6.34
CA SER A 42 1.57 8.91 6.29
C SER A 42 2.38 8.26 5.17
N ALA A 43 2.46 8.91 4.00
CA ALA A 43 3.27 8.44 2.89
C ALA A 43 4.77 8.43 3.27
N VAL A 44 5.26 9.52 3.87
CA VAL A 44 6.66 9.61 4.34
C VAL A 44 6.96 8.51 5.35
N ASN A 45 6.09 8.27 6.32
CA ASN A 45 6.29 7.18 7.28
C ASN A 45 6.34 5.80 6.62
N SER A 46 5.50 5.56 5.62
CA SER A 46 5.48 4.29 4.87
C SER A 46 6.75 4.08 4.06
N ILE A 47 7.26 5.14 3.42
CA ILE A 47 8.51 5.10 2.65
C ILE A 47 9.71 4.87 3.57
N VAL A 48 9.80 5.61 4.68
CA VAL A 48 10.87 5.44 5.69
C VAL A 48 10.89 4.00 6.20
N GLN A 49 9.72 3.46 6.56
CA GLN A 49 9.60 2.08 7.01
C GLN A 49 10.09 1.09 5.95
N ALA A 50 9.57 1.19 4.71
CA ALA A 50 9.95 0.28 3.64
C ALA A 50 11.45 0.30 3.35
N ARG A 51 12.08 1.49 3.42
CA ARG A 51 13.54 1.60 3.25
C ARG A 51 14.28 0.95 4.40
N CYS A 52 13.93 1.24 5.65
CA CYS A 52 14.62 0.61 6.79
C CYS A 52 14.41 -0.90 6.87
N ASP A 53 13.24 -1.42 6.47
CA ASP A 53 12.99 -2.86 6.36
C ASP A 53 13.94 -3.51 5.33
N ARG A 54 14.18 -2.84 4.20
CA ARG A 54 15.18 -3.26 3.22
C ARG A 54 16.58 -3.23 3.83
N GLU A 55 16.98 -2.14 4.47
CA GLU A 55 18.32 -2.02 5.06
C GLU A 55 18.57 -3.10 6.11
N ALA A 56 17.56 -3.43 6.91
CA ALA A 56 17.61 -4.56 7.84
C ALA A 56 17.79 -5.89 7.10
N ARG A 57 17.00 -6.16 6.03
CA ARG A 57 17.17 -7.35 5.18
C ARG A 57 18.58 -7.43 4.57
N CYS A 58 19.14 -6.28 4.21
CA CYS A 58 20.48 -6.17 3.63
C CYS A 58 21.62 -6.22 4.67
N ASN A 59 21.32 -6.45 5.95
CA ASN A 59 22.29 -6.50 7.06
C ASN A 59 23.04 -5.17 7.30
N ASN A 60 22.40 -4.04 6.98
CA ASN A 60 22.94 -2.69 7.18
C ASN A 60 22.49 -2.06 8.50
N VAL A 61 21.63 -2.73 9.28
CA VAL A 61 21.12 -2.25 10.58
C VAL A 61 21.69 -3.06 11.73
N GLY A 62 22.28 -2.38 12.72
CA GLY A 62 22.85 -2.96 13.94
C GLY A 62 24.13 -2.24 14.38
N GLU A 63 24.63 -2.58 15.56
CA GLU A 63 25.86 -1.99 16.09
C GLU A 63 27.04 -2.24 15.13
N GLY A 64 27.76 -1.16 14.78
CA GLY A 64 28.88 -1.21 13.84
C GLY A 64 28.49 -1.41 12.36
N ARG A 65 27.20 -1.28 12.02
CA ARG A 65 26.71 -1.25 10.63
C ARG A 65 26.47 0.19 10.16
N GLU A 66 25.99 0.34 8.92
CA GLU A 66 25.60 1.64 8.33
C GLU A 66 24.66 2.41 9.26
N TYR A 67 23.60 1.73 9.73
CA TYR A 67 22.66 2.27 10.71
C TYR A 67 22.85 1.54 12.03
N ALA A 68 23.24 2.27 13.08
CA ALA A 68 23.48 1.69 14.40
C ALA A 68 22.23 0.98 15.00
N SER A 69 21.03 1.40 14.61
CA SER A 69 19.75 0.83 15.03
C SER A 69 18.64 1.13 14.02
N ALA A 70 17.48 0.48 14.19
CA ALA A 70 16.29 0.77 13.37
C ALA A 70 15.82 2.22 13.54
N ASP A 71 15.92 2.78 14.74
CA ASP A 71 15.63 4.19 15.00
C ASP A 71 16.62 5.12 14.30
N ALA A 72 17.91 4.78 14.31
CA ALA A 72 18.94 5.56 13.61
C ALA A 72 18.66 5.58 12.10
N CYS A 73 18.33 4.43 11.50
CA CYS A 73 17.89 4.35 10.11
C CYS A 73 16.68 5.24 9.84
N SER A 74 15.64 5.11 10.67
CA SER A 74 14.40 5.86 10.47
C SER A 74 14.60 7.37 10.57
N ASN A 75 15.49 7.83 11.46
CA ASN A 75 15.79 9.24 11.65
C ASN A 75 16.60 9.81 10.50
N GLU A 76 17.64 9.10 10.05
CA GLU A 76 18.48 9.52 8.92
C GLU A 76 17.65 9.64 7.64
N ILE A 77 16.96 8.56 7.27
CA ILE A 77 16.13 8.53 6.07
C ILE A 77 15.02 9.59 6.13
N ARG A 78 14.37 9.78 7.29
CA ARG A 78 13.35 10.83 7.43
C ARG A 78 13.95 12.23 7.24
N SER A 79 15.21 12.46 7.63
CA SER A 79 15.88 13.74 7.41
C SER A 79 16.14 13.97 5.92
N GLU A 80 16.71 12.98 5.22
CA GLU A 80 16.95 13.06 3.77
C GLU A 80 15.65 13.33 2.99
N TRP A 81 14.57 12.62 3.35
CA TRP A 81 13.27 12.76 2.69
C TRP A 81 12.60 14.11 2.95
N ARG A 82 12.84 14.74 4.10
CA ARG A 82 12.36 16.10 4.37
C ARG A 82 13.00 17.12 3.43
N ASP A 83 14.27 16.92 3.10
CA ASP A 83 15.03 17.82 2.25
C ASP A 83 14.70 17.58 0.76
N GLU A 84 14.57 16.33 0.33
CA GLU A 84 14.25 15.96 -1.06
C GLU A 84 12.79 16.29 -1.44
N LEU A 85 11.83 15.97 -0.57
CA LEU A 85 10.42 16.21 -0.87
C LEU A 85 10.00 17.66 -0.74
N THR A 86 10.88 18.57 -0.26
CA THR A 86 10.63 19.99 0.05
C THR A 86 9.14 20.20 0.26
N PHE A 87 8.64 19.91 1.48
CA PHE A 87 7.25 19.88 1.95
C PHE A 87 6.36 21.13 1.64
N GLY A 88 6.55 21.83 0.53
CA GLY A 88 5.52 22.55 -0.22
C GLY A 88 4.45 21.56 -0.69
N GLU A 89 3.73 21.09 0.32
CA GLU A 89 2.47 20.37 0.39
C GLU A 89 1.92 19.97 -0.97
N CYS A 90 1.98 18.68 -1.33
CA CYS A 90 1.14 18.12 -2.38
C CYS A 90 -0.32 18.53 -2.06
N PRO A 91 -0.91 19.53 -2.73
CA PRO A 91 -2.16 20.13 -2.26
C PRO A 91 -3.33 19.16 -2.46
N GLY A 92 -3.23 18.29 -3.47
CA GLY A 92 -4.12 17.16 -3.70
C GLY A 92 -3.79 15.91 -2.87
N GLY A 93 -2.78 15.97 -2.00
CA GLY A 93 -2.22 14.83 -1.27
C GLY A 93 -1.37 13.91 -2.16
N ILE A 94 -1.04 12.74 -1.62
CA ILE A 94 -0.23 11.73 -2.31
C ILE A 94 -1.15 10.78 -3.08
N ASP A 95 -0.77 10.46 -4.32
CA ASP A 95 -1.46 9.42 -5.08
C ASP A 95 -1.16 8.04 -4.51
N ALA A 96 -2.21 7.32 -4.13
CA ALA A 96 -2.09 6.01 -3.49
C ALA A 96 -1.49 4.93 -4.40
N LYS A 97 -1.76 5.00 -5.73
CA LYS A 97 -1.21 4.04 -6.70
C LYS A 97 0.28 4.29 -6.88
N GLU A 98 0.68 5.54 -7.10
CA GLU A 98 2.10 5.90 -7.26
C GLU A 98 2.89 5.61 -5.98
N LEU A 99 2.30 5.85 -4.80
CA LEU A 99 2.90 5.43 -3.53
C LEU A 99 3.08 3.91 -3.44
N ASN A 100 2.08 3.11 -3.84
CA ASN A 100 2.22 1.65 -3.78
C ASN A 100 3.32 1.16 -4.74
N GLU A 101 3.40 1.69 -5.95
CA GLU A 101 4.45 1.36 -6.92
C GLU A 101 5.84 1.71 -6.37
N CYS A 102 5.98 2.88 -5.75
CA CYS A 102 7.18 3.27 -5.03
C CYS A 102 7.55 2.27 -3.91
N LEU A 103 6.58 1.89 -3.05
CA LEU A 103 6.82 0.96 -1.94
C LEU A 103 7.20 -0.44 -2.43
N GLU A 104 6.56 -0.93 -3.50
CA GLU A 104 6.92 -2.20 -4.14
C GLU A 104 8.33 -2.15 -4.74
N GLY A 105 8.70 -1.05 -5.39
CA GLY A 105 10.06 -0.82 -5.88
C GLY A 105 11.12 -0.91 -4.78
N ILE A 106 10.86 -0.32 -3.61
CA ILE A 106 11.77 -0.41 -2.45
C ILE A 106 11.86 -1.86 -1.93
N ARG A 107 10.73 -2.56 -1.82
CA ARG A 107 10.70 -3.94 -1.30
C ARG A 107 11.45 -4.90 -2.22
N ASN A 108 11.35 -4.73 -3.53
CA ASN A 108 11.95 -5.63 -4.51
C ASN A 108 13.42 -5.32 -4.83
N GLU A 109 14.00 -4.29 -4.21
CA GLU A 109 15.36 -3.86 -4.51
C GLU A 109 16.44 -4.79 -3.92
N ASP A 110 17.34 -5.27 -4.78
CA ASP A 110 18.48 -6.09 -4.37
C ASP A 110 19.47 -5.34 -3.47
N CYS A 111 20.16 -6.07 -2.59
CA CYS A 111 21.18 -5.50 -1.71
C CYS A 111 22.51 -5.26 -2.47
N GLY A 112 23.09 -4.07 -2.34
CA GLY A 112 24.49 -3.83 -2.73
C GLY A 112 24.75 -3.15 -4.09
N ASN A 113 23.77 -2.44 -4.66
CA ASN A 113 23.99 -1.70 -5.91
C ASN A 113 23.73 -0.18 -5.74
N PRO A 114 24.76 0.67 -5.92
CA PRO A 114 24.60 2.12 -5.84
C PRO A 114 23.75 2.71 -6.98
N PHE A 115 23.61 2.01 -8.12
CA PHE A 115 22.81 2.46 -9.24
C PHE A 115 21.31 2.18 -9.05
N ASP A 116 20.94 1.16 -8.28
CA ASP A 116 19.55 0.92 -7.89
C ASP A 116 19.02 2.07 -7.02
N THR A 117 19.88 2.69 -6.20
CA THR A 117 19.59 3.90 -5.40
C THR A 117 19.14 5.08 -6.27
N LEU A 118 19.78 5.28 -7.43
CA LEU A 118 19.52 6.42 -8.32
C LEU A 118 18.25 6.28 -9.17
N GLY A 119 17.92 5.08 -9.65
CA GLY A 119 16.67 4.83 -10.38
C GLY A 119 15.42 4.89 -9.48
N ARG A 120 15.58 4.52 -8.20
CA ARG A 120 14.51 4.41 -7.19
C ARG A 120 14.17 5.72 -6.50
N VAL A 121 15.08 6.68 -6.44
CA VAL A 121 14.73 8.05 -6.04
C VAL A 121 13.71 8.62 -7.02
N VAL A 122 13.71 8.21 -8.29
CA VAL A 122 12.78 8.76 -9.30
C VAL A 122 11.32 8.38 -9.04
N ALA A 123 10.99 7.10 -8.87
CA ALA A 123 9.58 6.68 -8.69
C ALA A 123 8.94 7.14 -7.37
N CYS A 124 9.77 7.48 -6.39
CA CYS A 124 9.31 8.00 -5.11
C CYS A 124 9.50 9.52 -4.99
N ARG A 125 9.85 10.23 -6.07
CA ARG A 125 9.96 11.69 -6.03
C ARG A 125 8.60 12.34 -5.79
N SER A 126 8.63 13.51 -5.18
CA SER A 126 7.44 14.36 -5.01
C SER A 126 6.72 14.62 -6.34
N SER A 127 7.47 14.79 -7.44
CA SER A 127 6.90 15.01 -8.78
C SER A 127 6.01 13.88 -9.29
N ASP A 128 6.26 12.66 -8.82
CA ASP A 128 5.54 11.46 -9.27
C ASP A 128 4.49 11.02 -8.24
N LEU A 129 4.73 11.31 -6.95
CA LEU A 129 3.82 10.97 -5.85
C LEU A 129 2.71 11.99 -5.60
N CYS A 130 2.93 13.28 -5.89
CA CYS A 130 1.92 14.30 -5.65
C CYS A 130 0.78 14.19 -6.67
N ARG A 131 -0.46 14.40 -6.21
CA ARG A 131 -1.57 14.71 -7.11
C ARG A 131 -1.55 16.19 -7.51
N ASP A 132 -1.89 16.44 -8.77
CA ASP A 132 -2.15 17.78 -9.32
C ASP A 132 -3.40 18.44 -8.70
#